data_AF-A0A661NCH2-F1
#
_entry.id   AF-A0A661NCH2-F1
#
_cell.length_a   1.000
_cell.length_b   1.000
_cell.length_c   1.000
_cell.angle_alpha   90.00
_cell.angle_beta   90.00
_cell.angle_gamma   90.00
#
_symmetry.space_group_name_H-M   'P 1'
#
loop_
_entity.id
_entity.type
_entity.pdbx_description
1 polymer ?
#
loop_
_entity_poly.entity_id
_entity_poly.type
_entity_poly.pdbx_seq_one_letter_code
_entity_poly.pdbx_strand_id
1 'polypeptide(L)'
;MEKQSIGVESPAFWRLTATCVAVLVPLNWSWYGWGRQLPGSHALYIVVGSMVYFGLLRGLTGIRFTDLSREARFVVLTSTALLIVFLSFGRSDTYARVFEQFVPRDARTPLLAFAYFTVSSVLLRFAIPYLLVRFRLRQPPREYGYVVRGSSRMRWAYLGLFVVMVPLVLWASALPDFQSSYPQTGGLIAGNVVSIRLFLLYHAAYFMVFLSGESFWRGYMTFGLGRDLDIAALPWMVMMYSIGHYEKPILEVNGAIVAGFVLGYLALRHRSFFLGALLHWSIALLMDLAVLYQRGFTWQ
;
A
#
# COMPACT_ATOMS: atom_id res chain seq x y z
N MET A 1 4.79 -15.93 -28.45
CA MET A 1 3.44 -15.50 -28.02
C MET A 1 3.40 -14.00 -28.10
N GLU A 2 2.56 -13.46 -28.98
CA GLU A 2 2.33 -12.02 -29.10
C GLU A 2 1.79 -11.48 -27.78
N LYS A 3 2.30 -10.34 -27.33
CA LYS A 3 1.98 -9.75 -26.03
C LYS A 3 0.51 -9.33 -26.06
N GLN A 4 -0.35 -9.95 -25.26
CA GLN A 4 -1.77 -9.56 -25.11
C GLN A 4 -1.87 -8.28 -24.25
N SER A 5 -1.21 -7.20 -24.66
CA SER A 5 -1.20 -5.96 -23.88
C SER A 5 -2.47 -5.15 -24.17
N ILE A 6 -3.30 -4.97 -23.14
CA ILE A 6 -4.43 -4.07 -23.20
C ILE A 6 -3.93 -2.67 -22.80
N GLY A 7 -3.60 -1.86 -23.81
CA GLY A 7 -3.09 -0.51 -23.60
C GLY A 7 -4.16 0.46 -23.08
N VAL A 8 -3.72 1.62 -22.59
CA VAL A 8 -4.61 2.68 -22.05
C VAL A 8 -5.58 3.25 -23.11
N GLU A 9 -5.27 3.07 -24.39
CA GLU A 9 -6.12 3.52 -25.50
C GLU A 9 -7.25 2.52 -25.80
N SER A 10 -7.19 1.32 -25.22
CA SER A 10 -8.20 0.28 -25.45
C SER A 10 -9.51 0.57 -24.70
N PRO A 11 -10.68 0.52 -25.37
CA PRO A 11 -11.97 0.55 -24.70
C PRO A 11 -12.15 -0.61 -23.71
N ALA A 12 -11.47 -1.74 -23.94
CA ALA A 12 -11.50 -2.87 -23.02
C ALA A 12 -10.81 -2.55 -21.68
N PHE A 13 -9.70 -1.81 -21.71
CA PHE A 13 -9.01 -1.34 -20.50
C PHE A 13 -9.91 -0.44 -19.64
N TRP A 14 -10.57 0.53 -20.27
CA TRP A 14 -11.45 1.45 -19.55
C TRP A 14 -12.68 0.77 -18.99
N ARG A 15 -13.30 -0.16 -19.75
CA ARG A 15 -14.41 -0.97 -19.25
C ARG A 15 -13.99 -1.83 -18.05
N LEU A 16 -12.85 -2.52 -18.15
CA LEU A 16 -12.29 -3.31 -17.04
C LEU A 16 -12.05 -2.43 -15.81
N THR A 17 -11.35 -1.32 -15.98
CA THR A 17 -11.00 -0.39 -14.90
C THR A 17 -12.23 0.20 -14.24
N ALA A 18 -13.17 0.75 -15.02
CA ALA A 18 -14.40 1.32 -14.50
C ALA A 18 -15.24 0.30 -13.74
N THR A 19 -15.32 -0.95 -14.25
CA THR A 19 -16.08 -2.02 -13.59
C THR A 19 -15.39 -2.45 -12.29
N CYS A 20 -14.06 -2.57 -12.27
CA CYS A 20 -13.32 -2.83 -11.03
C CYS A 20 -13.53 -1.74 -9.98
N VAL A 21 -13.51 -0.46 -10.36
CA VAL A 21 -13.78 0.66 -9.44
C VAL A 21 -15.22 0.63 -8.93
N ALA A 22 -16.19 0.36 -9.81
CA ALA A 22 -17.61 0.25 -9.45
C ALA A 22 -17.88 -0.90 -8.47
N VAL A 23 -17.08 -1.98 -8.50
CA VAL A 23 -17.14 -3.05 -7.50
C VAL A 23 -16.38 -2.70 -6.23
N LEU A 24 -15.22 -2.04 -6.35
CA LEU A 24 -14.33 -1.74 -5.23
C LEU A 24 -14.95 -0.79 -4.21
N VAL A 25 -15.70 0.24 -4.65
CA VAL A 25 -16.32 1.21 -3.73
C VAL A 25 -17.36 0.55 -2.81
N PRO A 26 -18.35 -0.21 -3.32
CA PRO A 26 -19.25 -1.00 -2.47
C PRO A 26 -18.52 -2.03 -1.61
N LEU A 27 -17.47 -2.67 -2.13
CA LEU A 27 -16.68 -3.65 -1.40
C LEU A 27 -15.95 -3.01 -0.19
N ASN A 28 -15.40 -1.81 -0.36
CA ASN A 28 -14.83 -1.05 0.75
C ASN A 28 -15.92 -0.82 1.80
N TRP A 29 -17.08 -0.29 1.40
CA TRP A 29 -18.19 -0.02 2.32
C TRP A 29 -18.73 -1.26 3.03
N SER A 30 -18.83 -2.40 2.34
CA SER A 30 -19.31 -3.65 2.94
C SER A 30 -18.39 -4.13 4.05
N TRP A 31 -17.08 -3.90 3.94
CA TRP A 31 -16.15 -4.24 5.01
C TRP A 31 -16.40 -3.40 6.27
N TYR A 32 -16.62 -2.09 6.14
CA TYR A 32 -16.93 -1.22 7.29
C TYR A 32 -18.31 -1.51 7.87
N GLY A 33 -19.31 -1.78 7.02
CA GLY A 33 -20.68 -2.03 7.43
C GLY A 33 -20.84 -3.33 8.23
N TRP A 34 -20.21 -4.41 7.77
CA TRP A 34 -20.36 -5.73 8.42
C TRP A 34 -19.12 -6.62 8.31
N GLY A 35 -18.35 -6.53 7.22
CA GLY A 35 -17.25 -7.46 6.95
C GLY A 35 -16.15 -7.49 8.02
N ARG A 36 -15.85 -6.36 8.67
CA ARG A 36 -14.86 -6.26 9.76
C ARG A 36 -15.17 -7.12 10.98
N GLN A 37 -16.43 -7.51 11.16
CA GLN A 37 -16.87 -8.38 12.26
C GLN A 37 -16.55 -9.85 12.00
N LEU A 38 -16.28 -10.24 10.75
CA LEU A 38 -15.97 -11.61 10.39
C LEU A 38 -14.49 -11.92 10.64
N PRO A 39 -14.17 -12.96 11.43
CA PRO A 39 -12.80 -13.42 11.59
C PRO A 39 -12.18 -13.78 10.23
N GLY A 40 -10.97 -13.29 9.97
CA GLY A 40 -10.28 -13.54 8.71
C GLY A 40 -10.88 -12.82 7.48
N SER A 41 -11.75 -11.82 7.68
CA SER A 41 -12.38 -11.06 6.59
C SER A 41 -11.37 -10.50 5.58
N HIS A 42 -10.20 -10.04 6.02
CA HIS A 42 -9.13 -9.61 5.10
C HIS A 42 -8.81 -10.67 4.03
N ALA A 43 -8.66 -11.93 4.42
CA ALA A 43 -8.35 -13.01 3.48
C ALA A 43 -9.49 -13.25 2.48
N LEU A 44 -10.74 -13.25 2.99
CA LEU A 44 -11.93 -13.37 2.14
C LEU A 44 -11.96 -12.25 1.09
N TYR A 45 -11.80 -11.00 1.51
CA TYR A 45 -11.86 -9.84 0.61
C TYR A 45 -10.73 -9.83 -0.42
N ILE A 46 -9.52 -10.26 -0.05
CA ILE A 46 -8.38 -10.38 -0.98
C ILE A 46 -8.68 -11.45 -2.05
N VAL A 47 -9.17 -12.63 -1.64
CA VAL A 47 -9.48 -13.73 -2.56
C VAL A 47 -10.63 -13.35 -3.48
N VAL A 48 -11.73 -12.83 -2.93
CA VAL A 48 -12.89 -12.38 -3.70
C VAL A 48 -12.49 -11.25 -4.65
N GLY A 49 -11.76 -10.24 -4.20
CA GLY A 49 -11.29 -9.14 -5.04
C GLY A 49 -10.42 -9.61 -6.21
N SER A 50 -9.56 -10.61 -5.97
CA SER A 50 -8.76 -11.24 -7.04
C SER A 50 -9.63 -12.02 -8.03
N MET A 51 -10.58 -12.83 -7.53
CA MET A 51 -11.52 -13.57 -8.37
C MET A 51 -12.38 -12.64 -9.23
N VAL A 52 -12.86 -11.54 -8.65
CA VAL A 52 -13.61 -10.50 -9.37
C VAL A 52 -12.76 -9.94 -10.50
N TYR A 53 -11.54 -9.50 -10.22
CA TYR A 53 -10.67 -8.94 -11.25
C TYR A 53 -10.41 -9.93 -12.40
N PHE A 54 -10.01 -11.17 -12.10
CA PHE A 54 -9.71 -12.15 -13.15
C PHE A 54 -10.97 -12.66 -13.88
N GLY A 55 -12.12 -12.66 -13.20
CA GLY A 55 -13.43 -12.91 -13.81
C GLY A 55 -13.81 -11.81 -14.81
N LEU A 56 -13.64 -10.54 -14.43
CA LEU A 56 -13.87 -9.39 -15.30
C LEU A 56 -12.88 -9.34 -16.46
N LEU A 57 -11.60 -9.63 -16.21
CA LEU A 57 -10.58 -9.75 -17.26
C LEU A 57 -11.03 -10.77 -18.31
N ARG A 58 -11.41 -11.97 -17.88
CA ARG A 58 -11.92 -13.02 -18.78
C ARG A 58 -13.19 -12.56 -19.51
N GLY A 59 -14.18 -12.03 -18.79
CA GLY A 59 -15.47 -11.67 -19.36
C GLY A 59 -15.40 -10.52 -20.37
N LEU A 60 -14.52 -9.54 -20.15
CA LEU A 60 -14.42 -8.35 -20.98
C LEU A 60 -13.38 -8.44 -22.10
N THR A 61 -12.41 -9.35 -21.98
CA THR A 61 -11.23 -9.40 -22.87
C THR A 61 -10.95 -10.78 -23.43
N GLY A 62 -11.57 -11.83 -22.89
CA GLY A 62 -11.29 -13.22 -23.24
C GLY A 62 -10.03 -13.81 -22.59
N ILE A 63 -9.15 -12.96 -22.01
CA ILE A 63 -7.90 -13.41 -21.38
C ILE A 63 -8.21 -14.19 -20.10
N ARG A 64 -7.80 -15.46 -20.06
CA ARG A 64 -7.94 -16.30 -18.87
C ARG A 64 -6.71 -16.18 -18.00
N PHE A 65 -6.86 -16.42 -16.69
CA PHE A 65 -5.72 -16.47 -15.78
C PHE A 65 -4.65 -17.50 -16.22
N THR A 66 -5.06 -18.60 -16.85
CA THR A 66 -4.17 -19.63 -17.39
C THR A 66 -3.38 -19.19 -18.62
N ASP A 67 -3.82 -18.15 -19.33
CA ASP A 67 -3.14 -17.59 -20.49
C ASP A 67 -1.95 -16.70 -20.08
N LEU A 68 -1.90 -16.29 -18.80
CA LEU A 68 -0.79 -15.56 -18.22
C LEU A 68 0.46 -16.43 -18.06
N SER A 69 1.62 -15.79 -18.17
CA SER A 69 2.93 -16.38 -17.89
C SER A 69 2.97 -17.05 -16.52
N ARG A 70 3.88 -18.02 -16.36
CA ARG A 70 4.06 -18.70 -15.07
C ARG A 70 4.53 -17.72 -14.01
N GLU A 71 5.32 -16.73 -14.41
CA GLU A 71 5.83 -15.63 -13.61
C GLU A 71 4.71 -14.73 -13.09
N ALA A 72 3.82 -14.25 -13.97
CA ALA A 72 2.70 -13.40 -13.56
C ALA A 72 1.74 -14.14 -12.61
N ARG A 73 1.41 -15.40 -12.91
CA ARG A 73 0.60 -16.24 -12.01
C ARG A 73 1.28 -16.45 -10.66
N PHE A 74 2.60 -16.70 -10.66
CA PHE A 74 3.38 -16.86 -9.44
C PHE A 74 3.35 -15.58 -8.59
N VAL A 75 3.55 -14.41 -9.20
CA VAL A 75 3.47 -13.12 -8.51
C VAL A 75 2.08 -12.93 -7.89
N VAL A 76 1.01 -13.16 -8.64
CA VAL A 76 -0.37 -13.01 -8.16
C VAL A 76 -0.64 -13.90 -6.94
N LEU A 77 -0.28 -15.19 -7.02
CA LEU A 77 -0.53 -16.13 -5.94
C LEU A 77 0.30 -15.80 -4.69
N THR A 78 1.59 -15.51 -4.87
CA THR A 78 2.48 -15.23 -3.75
C THR A 78 2.24 -13.87 -3.12
N SER A 79 1.93 -12.82 -3.89
CA SER A 79 1.55 -11.52 -3.31
C SER A 79 0.23 -11.62 -2.57
N THR A 80 -0.74 -12.38 -3.08
CA THR A 80 -2.00 -12.64 -2.38
C THR A 80 -1.74 -13.32 -1.03
N ALA A 81 -0.94 -14.39 -1.02
CA ALA A 81 -0.58 -15.09 0.21
C ALA A 81 0.20 -14.18 1.19
N LEU A 82 1.20 -13.44 0.70
CA LEU A 82 1.98 -12.51 1.53
C LEU A 82 1.12 -11.40 2.12
N LEU A 83 0.17 -10.86 1.35
CA LEU A 83 -0.75 -9.83 1.84
C LEU A 83 -1.69 -10.39 2.93
N ILE A 84 -2.21 -11.61 2.73
CA ILE A 84 -3.03 -12.30 3.75
C ILE A 84 -2.23 -12.50 5.04
N VAL A 85 -1.00 -13.01 4.93
CA VAL A 85 -0.11 -13.21 6.09
C VAL A 85 0.20 -11.86 6.75
N PHE A 86 0.50 -10.83 5.97
CA PHE A 86 0.80 -9.51 6.50
C PHE A 86 -0.38 -8.88 7.25
N LEU A 87 -1.59 -8.90 6.67
CA LEU A 87 -2.76 -8.32 7.34
C LEU A 87 -3.23 -9.16 8.53
N SER A 88 -2.97 -10.47 8.53
CA SER A 88 -3.33 -11.34 9.67
C SER A 88 -2.34 -11.23 10.82
N PHE A 89 -1.04 -11.14 10.51
CA PHE A 89 0.02 -11.27 11.51
C PHE A 89 0.88 -10.03 11.67
N GLY A 90 1.15 -9.28 10.61
CA GLY A 90 2.18 -8.25 10.59
C GLY A 90 1.77 -6.84 11.09
N ARG A 91 0.60 -6.67 11.70
CA ARG A 91 0.08 -5.35 12.15
C ARG A 91 0.36 -5.09 13.63
N SER A 92 0.38 -3.81 14.02
CA SER A 92 0.58 -3.37 15.41
C SER A 92 -0.44 -3.98 16.38
N ASP A 93 -1.69 -4.14 15.96
CA ASP A 93 -2.73 -4.75 16.80
C ASP A 93 -2.46 -6.24 17.07
N THR A 94 -1.85 -6.94 16.13
CA THR A 94 -1.43 -8.34 16.37
C THR A 94 -0.31 -8.39 17.40
N TYR A 95 0.63 -7.44 17.38
CA TYR A 95 1.62 -7.32 18.45
C TYR A 95 0.96 -7.13 19.81
N ALA A 96 0.04 -6.16 19.94
CA ALA A 96 -0.65 -5.88 21.20
C ALA A 96 -1.43 -7.11 21.71
N ARG A 97 -2.13 -7.81 20.82
CA ARG A 97 -2.93 -8.99 21.20
C ARG A 97 -2.11 -10.23 21.54
N VAL A 98 -1.03 -10.49 20.80
CA VAL A 98 -0.32 -11.78 20.83
C VAL A 98 1.01 -11.70 21.54
N PHE A 99 1.81 -10.67 21.28
CA PHE A 99 3.21 -10.62 21.68
C PHE A 99 3.46 -9.76 22.92
N GLU A 100 2.69 -8.70 23.13
CA GLU A 100 2.90 -7.77 24.25
C GLU A 100 2.78 -8.44 25.63
N GLN A 101 1.96 -9.50 25.75
CA GLN A 101 1.83 -10.29 26.98
C GLN A 101 3.15 -10.89 27.46
N PHE A 102 4.10 -11.15 26.55
CA PHE A 102 5.43 -11.69 26.87
C PHE A 102 6.46 -10.61 27.20
N VAL A 103 6.11 -9.33 27.08
CA VAL A 103 7.01 -8.21 27.38
C VAL A 103 6.81 -7.74 28.83
N PRO A 104 7.90 -7.58 29.62
CA PRO A 104 7.85 -7.01 30.96
C PRO A 104 7.11 -5.68 30.99
N ARG A 105 6.28 -5.45 32.01
CA ARG A 105 5.35 -4.30 32.05
C ARG A 105 6.06 -2.95 31.98
N ASP A 106 7.22 -2.84 32.59
CA ASP A 106 8.12 -1.68 32.61
C ASP A 106 8.77 -1.39 31.24
N ALA A 107 8.87 -2.40 30.38
CA ALA A 107 9.41 -2.28 29.03
C ALA A 107 8.34 -2.06 27.93
N ARG A 108 7.04 -2.14 28.27
CA ARG A 108 5.95 -1.98 27.29
C ARG A 108 5.89 -0.55 26.80
N THR A 109 5.89 -0.39 25.49
CA THR A 109 5.73 0.92 24.84
C THR A 109 5.05 0.75 23.48
N PRO A 110 4.20 1.70 23.05
CA PRO A 110 3.63 1.73 21.70
C PRO A 110 4.68 1.70 20.58
N LEU A 111 5.94 2.05 20.88
CA LEU A 111 7.05 1.96 19.93
C LEU A 111 7.38 0.51 19.55
N LEU A 112 7.21 -0.46 20.46
CA LEU A 112 7.46 -1.87 20.15
C LEU A 112 6.43 -2.42 19.17
N ALA A 113 5.16 -2.03 19.32
CA ALA A 113 4.11 -2.39 18.36
C ALA A 113 4.41 -1.82 16.96
N PHE A 114 4.85 -0.56 16.90
CA PHE A 114 5.25 0.05 15.63
C PHE A 114 6.52 -0.57 15.04
N ALA A 115 7.49 -0.95 15.88
CA ALA A 115 8.70 -1.65 15.44
C ALA A 115 8.35 -3.02 14.86
N TYR A 116 7.47 -3.79 15.52
CA TYR A 116 6.96 -5.06 15.01
C TYR A 116 6.28 -4.90 13.65
N PHE A 117 5.40 -3.90 13.52
CA PHE A 117 4.76 -3.56 12.25
C PHE A 117 5.78 -3.21 11.17
N THR A 118 6.80 -2.41 11.51
CA THR A 118 7.86 -2.00 10.57
C THR A 118 8.68 -3.21 10.09
N VAL A 119 9.12 -4.07 11.02
CA VAL A 119 9.88 -5.28 10.68
C VAL A 119 9.05 -6.21 9.81
N SER A 120 7.80 -6.49 10.21
CA SER A 120 6.88 -7.35 9.45
C SER A 120 6.61 -6.78 8.06
N SER A 121 6.46 -5.46 7.96
CA SER A 121 6.32 -4.74 6.69
C SER A 121 7.53 -4.94 5.78
N VAL A 122 8.73 -4.68 6.28
CA VAL A 122 9.97 -4.85 5.50
C VAL A 122 10.15 -6.31 5.08
N LEU A 123 9.91 -7.27 5.96
CA LEU A 123 10.08 -8.69 5.65
C LEU A 123 9.07 -9.16 4.57
N LEU A 124 7.78 -8.94 4.79
CA LEU A 124 6.71 -9.51 3.96
C LEU A 124 6.47 -8.70 2.66
N ARG A 125 6.75 -7.39 2.67
CA ARG A 125 6.46 -6.49 1.54
C ARG A 125 7.70 -6.06 0.75
N PHE A 126 8.91 -6.20 1.29
CA PHE A 126 10.15 -5.91 0.58
C PHE A 126 11.06 -7.14 0.46
N ALA A 127 11.54 -7.68 1.57
CA ALA A 127 12.61 -8.67 1.58
C ALA A 127 12.18 -9.97 0.87
N ILE A 128 11.07 -10.59 1.29
CA ILE A 128 10.60 -11.83 0.65
C ILE A 128 10.26 -11.60 -0.83
N PRO A 129 9.46 -10.60 -1.24
CA PRO A 129 9.24 -10.30 -2.65
C PRO A 129 10.52 -10.10 -3.46
N TYR A 130 11.50 -9.35 -2.94
CA TYR A 130 12.79 -9.14 -3.59
C TYR A 130 13.55 -10.45 -3.77
N LEU A 131 13.60 -11.30 -2.73
CA LEU A 131 14.24 -12.61 -2.79
C LEU A 131 13.53 -13.55 -3.78
N LEU A 132 12.20 -13.53 -3.82
CA LEU A 132 11.41 -14.28 -4.80
C LEU A 132 11.73 -13.84 -6.23
N VAL A 133 11.81 -12.54 -6.49
CA VAL A 133 12.23 -11.99 -7.79
C VAL A 133 13.64 -12.47 -8.14
N ARG A 134 14.60 -12.28 -7.24
CA ARG A 134 16.02 -12.51 -7.51
C ARG A 134 16.42 -13.98 -7.64
N PHE A 135 15.82 -14.85 -6.83
CA PHE A 135 16.25 -16.24 -6.68
C PHE A 135 15.24 -17.25 -7.23
N ARG A 136 13.94 -17.01 -7.05
CA ARG A 136 12.90 -17.94 -7.50
C ARG A 136 12.44 -17.70 -8.93
N LEU A 137 12.20 -16.44 -9.29
CA LEU A 137 11.87 -16.01 -10.65
C LEU A 137 13.12 -15.78 -11.50
N ARG A 138 14.28 -15.59 -10.84
CA ARG A 138 15.58 -15.32 -11.46
C ARG A 138 15.53 -14.12 -12.42
N GLN A 139 14.68 -13.14 -12.11
CA GLN A 139 14.54 -11.91 -12.87
C GLN A 139 15.45 -10.82 -12.29
N PRO A 140 15.96 -9.91 -13.13
CA PRO A 140 16.75 -8.79 -12.64
C PRO A 140 15.83 -7.82 -11.87
N PRO A 141 16.14 -7.45 -10.61
CA PRO A 141 15.26 -6.60 -9.78
C PRO A 141 14.89 -5.26 -10.43
N ARG A 142 15.74 -4.70 -11.28
CA ARG A 142 15.45 -3.49 -12.05
C ARG A 142 14.17 -3.59 -12.89
N GLU A 143 13.78 -4.80 -13.34
CA GLU A 143 12.55 -5.02 -14.09
C GLU A 143 11.29 -4.95 -13.22
N TYR A 144 11.46 -5.01 -11.89
CA TYR A 144 10.43 -4.80 -10.88
C TYR A 144 10.54 -3.41 -10.24
N GLY A 145 11.21 -2.46 -10.89
CA GLY A 145 11.28 -1.07 -10.43
C GLY A 145 12.20 -0.82 -9.23
N TYR A 146 13.04 -1.79 -8.84
CA TYR A 146 14.09 -1.62 -7.83
C TYR A 146 15.26 -0.78 -8.40
N VAL A 147 14.95 0.48 -8.74
CA VAL A 147 15.87 1.46 -9.31
C VAL A 147 15.64 2.77 -8.59
N VAL A 148 16.67 3.32 -7.94
CA VAL A 148 16.56 4.58 -7.18
C VAL A 148 16.28 5.77 -8.11
N ARG A 149 16.99 5.82 -9.25
CA ARG A 149 16.82 6.84 -10.29
C ARG A 149 16.17 6.23 -11.52
N GLY A 150 14.84 6.29 -11.58
CA GLY A 150 14.08 5.96 -12.78
C GLY A 150 14.20 7.03 -13.86
N SER A 151 13.29 7.01 -14.82
CA SER A 151 13.19 8.07 -15.84
C SER A 151 12.97 9.45 -15.21
N SER A 152 13.59 10.48 -15.78
CA SER A 152 13.38 11.89 -15.39
C SER A 152 12.04 12.44 -15.91
N ARG A 153 11.48 11.81 -16.95
CA ARG A 153 10.18 12.16 -17.53
C ARG A 153 9.11 12.10 -16.44
N MET A 154 8.26 13.13 -16.34
CA MET A 154 7.16 13.23 -15.36
C MET A 154 7.57 13.29 -13.87
N ARG A 155 8.85 13.48 -13.52
CA ARG A 155 9.27 13.57 -12.09
C ARG A 155 8.57 14.70 -11.33
N TRP A 156 8.24 15.78 -12.03
CA TRP A 156 7.50 16.91 -11.49
C TRP A 156 6.03 16.58 -11.15
N ALA A 157 5.47 15.50 -11.71
CA ALA A 157 4.15 15.04 -11.33
C ALA A 157 4.11 14.64 -9.84
N TYR A 158 5.18 14.05 -9.29
CA TYR A 158 5.25 13.74 -7.87
C TYR A 158 5.24 15.00 -7.00
N LEU A 159 5.93 16.07 -7.43
CA LEU A 159 5.88 17.36 -6.74
C LEU A 159 4.49 17.99 -6.84
N GLY A 160 3.88 17.96 -8.03
CA GLY A 160 2.50 18.45 -8.21
C GLY A 160 1.50 17.71 -7.32
N LEU A 161 1.62 16.37 -7.22
CA LEU A 161 0.80 15.58 -6.32
C LEU A 161 1.02 15.95 -4.86
N PHE A 162 2.27 16.18 -4.43
CA PHE A 162 2.55 16.66 -3.09
C PHE A 162 1.86 18.01 -2.82
N VAL A 163 2.01 18.98 -3.73
CA VAL A 163 1.38 20.31 -3.62
C VAL A 163 -0.14 20.21 -3.52
N VAL A 164 -0.78 19.33 -4.31
CA VAL A 164 -2.23 19.10 -4.24
C VAL A 164 -2.63 18.47 -2.90
N MET A 165 -1.82 17.57 -2.37
CA MET A 165 -2.11 16.90 -1.09
C MET A 165 -1.94 17.84 0.12
N VAL A 166 -1.12 18.89 0.04
CA VAL A 166 -0.91 19.83 1.16
C VAL A 166 -2.23 20.43 1.69
N PRO A 167 -3.06 21.12 0.90
CA PRO A 167 -4.31 21.69 1.41
C PRO A 167 -5.29 20.62 1.89
N LEU A 168 -5.31 19.44 1.25
CA LEU A 168 -6.17 18.33 1.66
C LEU A 168 -5.78 17.77 3.03
N VAL A 169 -4.48 17.62 3.30
CA VAL A 169 -3.95 17.16 4.59
C VAL A 169 -4.18 18.22 5.67
N LEU A 170 -3.95 19.49 5.38
CA LEU A 170 -4.21 20.57 6.34
C LEU A 170 -5.68 20.62 6.74
N TRP A 171 -6.60 20.50 5.78
CA TRP A 171 -8.03 20.39 6.06
C TRP A 171 -8.37 19.11 6.85
N ALA A 172 -7.90 17.94 6.40
CA ALA A 172 -8.19 16.67 7.05
C ALA A 172 -7.64 16.59 8.48
N SER A 173 -6.49 17.22 8.75
CA SER A 173 -5.87 17.23 10.08
C SER A 173 -6.69 17.96 11.16
N ALA A 174 -7.72 18.73 10.77
CA ALA A 174 -8.69 19.31 11.69
C ALA A 174 -9.84 18.35 12.06
N LEU A 175 -9.96 17.20 11.40
CA LEU A 175 -11.02 16.23 11.65
C LEU A 175 -10.68 15.33 12.85
N PRO A 176 -11.63 15.07 13.78
CA PRO A 176 -11.38 14.24 14.97
C PRO A 176 -10.84 12.84 14.67
N ASP A 177 -11.39 12.17 13.66
CA ASP A 177 -10.95 10.82 13.25
C ASP A 177 -9.51 10.83 12.72
N PHE A 178 -9.09 11.93 12.09
CA PHE A 178 -7.74 12.10 11.60
C PHE A 178 -6.76 12.36 12.76
N GLN A 179 -7.13 13.24 13.69
CA GLN A 179 -6.33 13.57 14.87
C GLN A 179 -6.12 12.39 15.84
N SER A 180 -7.05 11.42 15.84
CA SER A 180 -6.92 10.18 16.63
C SER A 180 -6.08 9.11 15.92
N SER A 181 -5.86 9.24 14.61
CA SER A 181 -5.12 8.27 13.79
C SER A 181 -3.63 8.60 13.65
N TYR A 182 -3.25 9.86 13.83
CA TYR A 182 -1.89 10.36 13.60
C TYR A 182 -1.32 11.11 14.82
N PRO A 183 -0.04 10.92 15.18
CA PRO A 183 0.90 9.96 14.58
C PRO A 183 0.50 8.50 14.80
N GLN A 184 0.96 7.59 13.94
CA GLN A 184 0.59 6.17 14.04
C GLN A 184 1.04 5.48 15.34
N THR A 185 1.88 6.14 16.13
CA THR A 185 2.25 5.70 17.47
C THR A 185 2.28 6.88 18.42
N GLY A 186 1.61 6.74 19.57
CA GLY A 186 1.68 7.73 20.65
C GLY A 186 3.00 7.68 21.44
N GLY A 187 3.86 6.69 21.18
CA GLY A 187 5.09 6.46 21.96
C GLY A 187 6.18 7.53 21.81
N LEU A 188 5.96 8.54 20.95
CA LEU A 188 6.81 9.72 20.79
C LEU A 188 6.36 10.93 21.64
N ILE A 189 5.21 10.82 22.30
CA ILE A 189 4.55 11.90 23.05
C ILE A 189 4.56 11.58 24.55
N ALA A 190 5.03 12.52 25.36
CA ALA A 190 4.92 12.49 26.82
C ALA A 190 4.22 13.78 27.30
N GLY A 191 2.98 13.66 27.79
CA GLY A 191 2.16 14.83 28.10
C GLY A 191 1.86 15.65 26.84
N ASN A 192 2.28 16.92 26.83
CA ASN A 192 2.16 17.81 25.67
C ASN A 192 3.49 18.05 24.93
N VAL A 193 4.46 17.15 25.12
CA VAL A 193 5.81 17.25 24.57
C VAL A 193 6.09 16.07 23.64
N VAL A 194 6.59 16.37 22.46
CA VAL A 194 7.08 15.40 21.47
C VAL A 194 8.59 15.30 21.57
N SER A 195 9.12 14.09 21.70
CA SER A 195 10.56 13.88 21.64
C SER A 195 11.07 13.95 20.20
N ILE A 196 11.95 14.90 19.89
CA ILE A 196 12.53 15.05 18.55
C ILE A 196 13.32 13.80 18.14
N ARG A 197 14.05 13.20 19.08
CA ARG A 197 14.83 11.98 18.84
C ARG A 197 13.93 10.80 18.46
N LEU A 198 12.85 10.58 19.21
CA LEU A 198 11.91 9.49 18.91
C LEU A 198 11.14 9.77 17.63
N PHE A 199 10.77 11.02 17.36
CA PHE A 199 10.13 11.42 16.11
C PHE A 199 11.00 11.12 14.89
N LEU A 200 12.29 11.45 14.93
CA LEU A 200 13.23 11.15 13.84
C LEU A 200 13.40 9.64 13.63
N LEU A 201 13.56 8.87 14.71
CA LEU A 201 13.67 7.40 14.63
C LEU A 201 12.39 6.77 14.09
N TYR A 202 11.24 7.26 14.56
CA TYR A 202 9.92 6.88 14.08
C TYR A 202 9.79 7.14 12.59
N HIS A 203 10.12 8.34 12.09
CA HIS A 203 10.03 8.64 10.65
C HIS A 203 11.02 7.87 9.80
N ALA A 204 12.20 7.52 10.31
CA ALA A 204 13.12 6.62 9.62
C ALA A 204 12.53 5.20 9.47
N ALA A 205 11.93 4.66 10.55
CA ALA A 205 11.20 3.39 10.50
C ALA A 205 9.96 3.49 9.59
N TYR A 206 9.23 4.61 9.65
CA TYR A 206 8.02 4.82 8.85
C TYR A 206 8.34 4.97 7.36
N PHE A 207 9.48 5.57 7.00
CA PHE A 207 9.99 5.55 5.63
C PHE A 207 10.16 4.11 5.12
N MET A 208 10.69 3.20 5.95
CA MET A 208 10.85 1.79 5.58
C MET A 208 9.50 1.06 5.39
N VAL A 209 8.45 1.46 6.11
CA VAL A 209 7.08 0.97 5.91
C VAL A 209 6.55 1.37 4.53
N PHE A 210 6.76 2.63 4.11
CA PHE A 210 6.34 3.11 2.79
C PHE A 210 7.21 2.57 1.67
N LEU A 211 8.53 2.52 1.85
CA LEU A 211 9.45 1.92 0.90
C LEU A 211 9.09 0.47 0.63
N SER A 212 8.83 -0.32 1.69
CA SER A 212 8.37 -1.71 1.53
C SER A 212 6.98 -1.80 0.91
N GLY A 213 6.10 -0.83 1.15
CA GLY A 213 4.76 -0.79 0.56
C GLY A 213 4.81 -0.54 -0.93
N GLU A 214 5.46 0.53 -1.35
CA GLU A 214 5.63 0.85 -2.76
C GLU A 214 6.40 -0.23 -3.51
N SER A 215 7.40 -0.85 -2.87
CA SER A 215 8.09 -2.03 -3.38
C SER A 215 7.14 -3.22 -3.62
N PHE A 216 6.12 -3.42 -2.78
CA PHE A 216 5.17 -4.51 -2.94
C PHE A 216 4.12 -4.19 -4.00
N TRP A 217 3.45 -3.04 -3.87
CA TRP A 217 2.33 -2.65 -4.72
C TRP A 217 2.81 -2.32 -6.14
N ARG A 218 3.76 -1.40 -6.26
CA ARG A 218 4.25 -0.90 -7.56
C ARG A 218 5.38 -1.79 -8.06
N GLY A 219 6.27 -2.21 -7.17
CA GLY A 219 7.36 -3.12 -7.51
C GLY A 219 6.89 -4.53 -7.88
N TYR A 220 6.55 -5.33 -6.88
CA TYR A 220 6.27 -6.75 -7.06
C TYR A 220 5.00 -7.02 -7.86
N MET A 221 3.86 -6.45 -7.43
CA MET A 221 2.56 -6.73 -8.02
C MET A 221 2.37 -6.08 -9.39
N THR A 222 2.56 -4.75 -9.48
CA THR A 222 2.31 -4.00 -10.71
C THR A 222 3.28 -4.40 -11.82
N PHE A 223 4.61 -4.40 -11.59
CA PHE A 223 5.53 -4.83 -12.66
C PHE A 223 5.44 -6.33 -12.92
N GLY A 224 5.19 -7.17 -11.90
CA GLY A 224 5.09 -8.62 -12.08
C GLY A 224 3.93 -9.04 -12.97
N LEU A 225 2.73 -8.53 -12.72
CA LEU A 225 1.56 -8.78 -13.58
C LEU A 225 1.59 -7.92 -14.85
N GLY A 226 2.17 -6.72 -14.78
CA GLY A 226 2.30 -5.78 -15.89
C GLY A 226 3.21 -6.27 -17.03
N ARG A 227 4.01 -7.34 -16.82
CA ARG A 227 4.73 -7.99 -17.92
C ARG A 227 3.78 -8.49 -19.00
N ASP A 228 2.64 -9.05 -18.58
CA ASP A 228 1.66 -9.65 -19.48
C ASP A 228 0.54 -8.66 -19.80
N LEU A 229 0.08 -7.91 -18.80
CA LEU A 229 -1.11 -7.07 -18.91
C LEU A 229 -0.82 -5.57 -19.02
N ASP A 230 0.44 -5.15 -18.93
CA ASP A 230 0.85 -3.74 -18.89
C ASP A 230 0.01 -2.92 -17.90
N ILE A 231 -0.62 -1.83 -18.34
CA ILE A 231 -1.46 -0.97 -17.49
C ILE A 231 -2.70 -1.69 -16.95
N ALA A 232 -3.16 -2.75 -17.61
CA ALA A 232 -4.30 -3.54 -17.13
C ALA A 232 -3.99 -4.30 -15.83
N ALA A 233 -2.72 -4.37 -15.38
CA ALA A 233 -2.39 -4.88 -14.05
C ALA A 233 -2.84 -3.95 -12.90
N LEU A 234 -3.05 -2.64 -13.18
CA LEU A 234 -3.35 -1.65 -12.15
C LEU A 234 -4.67 -1.91 -11.42
N PRO A 235 -5.82 -2.19 -12.07
CA PRO A 235 -7.08 -2.42 -11.35
C PRO A 235 -6.99 -3.55 -10.32
N TRP A 236 -6.27 -4.64 -10.62
CA TRP A 236 -6.03 -5.71 -9.66
C TRP A 236 -5.18 -5.24 -8.48
N MET A 237 -4.06 -4.57 -8.76
CA MET A 237 -3.20 -4.05 -7.71
C MET A 237 -3.95 -3.04 -6.82
N VAL A 238 -4.74 -2.14 -7.41
CA VAL A 238 -5.53 -1.13 -6.69
C VAL A 238 -6.58 -1.79 -5.80
N MET A 239 -7.26 -2.85 -6.27
CA MET A 239 -8.19 -3.62 -5.44
C MET A 239 -7.50 -4.14 -4.17
N MET A 240 -6.33 -4.75 -4.31
CA MET A 240 -5.57 -5.27 -3.15
C MET A 240 -4.99 -4.15 -2.28
N TYR A 241 -4.56 -3.06 -2.89
CA TYR A 241 -4.02 -1.87 -2.22
C TYR A 241 -5.07 -1.20 -1.32
N SER A 242 -6.30 -1.03 -1.82
CA SER A 242 -7.42 -0.51 -1.03
C SER A 242 -7.78 -1.42 0.14
N ILE A 243 -7.78 -2.74 -0.05
CA ILE A 243 -7.96 -3.69 1.07
C ILE A 243 -6.84 -3.54 2.11
N GLY A 244 -5.61 -3.27 1.68
CA GLY A 244 -4.49 -2.98 2.59
C GLY A 244 -4.68 -1.71 3.43
N HIS A 245 -5.58 -0.81 3.04
CA HIS A 245 -5.97 0.39 3.78
C HIS A 245 -7.18 0.18 4.69
N TYR A 246 -7.75 -1.01 4.74
CA TYR A 246 -8.77 -1.32 5.73
C TYR A 246 -8.23 -1.02 7.14
N GLU A 247 -9.15 -0.65 8.03
CA GLU A 247 -8.90 -0.06 9.36
C GLU A 247 -8.48 1.43 9.35
N LYS A 248 -8.27 2.06 8.20
CA LYS A 248 -8.13 3.52 8.10
C LYS A 248 -9.49 4.23 8.00
N PRO A 249 -9.58 5.55 8.18
CA PRO A 249 -10.80 6.30 7.86
C PRO A 249 -11.28 6.00 6.43
N ILE A 250 -12.60 5.85 6.23
CA ILE A 250 -13.17 5.43 4.93
C ILE A 250 -12.78 6.37 3.77
N LEU A 251 -12.60 7.66 4.05
CA LEU A 251 -12.12 8.63 3.06
C LEU A 251 -10.70 8.31 2.59
N GLU A 252 -9.82 7.83 3.48
CA GLU A 252 -8.47 7.38 3.11
C GLU A 252 -8.51 6.10 2.27
N VAL A 253 -9.41 5.15 2.58
CA VAL A 253 -9.56 3.91 1.80
C VAL A 253 -10.03 4.20 0.37
N ASN A 254 -11.00 5.10 0.21
CA ASN A 254 -11.47 5.52 -1.11
C ASN A 254 -10.43 6.39 -1.83
N GLY A 255 -9.73 7.26 -1.11
CA GLY A 255 -8.59 8.02 -1.64
C GLY A 255 -7.46 7.10 -2.13
N ALA A 256 -7.26 5.96 -1.48
CA ALA A 256 -6.29 4.95 -1.88
C ALA A 256 -6.58 4.35 -3.27
N ILE A 257 -7.84 4.37 -3.75
CA ILE A 257 -8.16 3.96 -5.12
C ILE A 257 -7.46 4.89 -6.11
N VAL A 258 -7.64 6.20 -5.94
CA VAL A 258 -7.06 7.23 -6.81
C VAL A 258 -5.53 7.23 -6.70
N ALA A 259 -4.99 7.24 -5.48
CA ALA A 259 -3.55 7.18 -5.24
C ALA A 259 -2.92 5.88 -5.80
N GLY A 260 -3.65 4.76 -5.69
CA GLY A 260 -3.31 3.47 -6.27
C GLY A 260 -3.04 3.57 -7.77
N PHE A 261 -4.03 4.06 -8.53
CA PHE A 261 -3.92 4.23 -9.98
C PHE A 261 -2.85 5.24 -10.38
N VAL A 262 -2.82 6.42 -9.75
CA VAL A 262 -1.89 7.50 -10.12
C VAL A 262 -0.44 7.08 -9.88
N LEU A 263 -0.11 6.58 -8.68
CA LEU A 263 1.26 6.17 -8.37
C LEU A 263 1.64 4.88 -9.11
N GLY A 264 0.69 3.98 -9.34
CA GLY A 264 0.89 2.79 -10.18
C GLY A 264 1.25 3.14 -11.62
N TYR A 265 0.49 4.05 -12.23
CA TYR A 265 0.77 4.56 -13.57
C TYR A 265 2.14 5.25 -13.63
N LEU A 266 2.43 6.15 -12.70
CA LEU A 266 3.73 6.84 -12.66
C LEU A 266 4.88 5.83 -12.48
N ALA A 267 4.72 4.81 -11.62
CA ALA A 267 5.73 3.78 -11.46
C ALA A 267 6.03 3.05 -12.78
N LEU A 268 4.98 2.65 -13.54
CA LEU A 268 5.14 2.04 -14.86
C LEU A 268 5.88 2.95 -15.86
N ARG A 269 5.58 4.27 -15.86
CA ARG A 269 6.23 5.24 -16.75
C ARG A 269 7.68 5.58 -16.35
N HIS A 270 7.95 5.65 -15.05
CA HIS A 270 9.27 5.94 -14.50
C HIS A 270 10.16 4.70 -14.44
N ARG A 271 9.57 3.50 -14.52
CA ARG A 271 10.22 2.21 -14.25
C ARG A 271 10.88 2.16 -12.87
N SER A 272 10.25 2.81 -11.88
CA SER A 272 10.72 2.89 -10.51
C SER A 272 9.56 3.19 -9.56
N PHE A 273 9.54 2.55 -8.40
CA PHE A 273 8.61 2.87 -7.32
C PHE A 273 9.17 3.88 -6.31
N PHE A 274 10.45 4.24 -6.40
CA PHE A 274 11.16 4.97 -5.34
C PHE A 274 10.62 6.39 -5.11
N LEU A 275 10.29 7.12 -6.19
CA LEU A 275 9.66 8.44 -6.07
C LEU A 275 8.24 8.34 -5.46
N GLY A 276 7.54 7.23 -5.71
CA GLY A 276 6.29 6.92 -5.02
C GLY A 276 6.51 6.77 -3.51
N ALA A 277 7.57 6.07 -3.10
CA ALA A 277 7.88 5.87 -1.68
C ALA A 277 8.23 7.19 -0.98
N LEU A 278 9.02 8.03 -1.65
CA LEU A 278 9.37 9.35 -1.13
C LEU A 278 8.13 10.24 -1.01
N LEU A 279 7.27 10.29 -2.04
CA LEU A 279 6.02 11.05 -2.00
C LEU A 279 5.10 10.57 -0.88
N HIS A 280 4.90 9.25 -0.76
CA HIS A 280 4.01 8.67 0.24
C HIS A 280 4.51 8.96 1.66
N TRP A 281 5.81 8.80 1.91
CA TRP A 281 6.42 9.17 3.19
C TRP A 281 6.34 10.67 3.46
N SER A 282 6.54 11.52 2.45
CA SER A 282 6.44 12.99 2.61
C SER A 282 5.02 13.42 2.97
N ILE A 283 4.00 12.78 2.40
CA ILE A 283 2.60 13.01 2.76
C ILE A 283 2.36 12.57 4.22
N ALA A 284 2.83 11.39 4.61
CA ALA A 284 2.65 10.91 5.99
C ALA A 284 3.37 11.81 7.02
N LEU A 285 4.58 12.27 6.71
CA LEU A 285 5.29 13.27 7.51
C LEU A 285 4.50 14.56 7.65
N LEU A 286 3.89 15.04 6.55
CA LEU A 286 3.02 16.21 6.61
C LEU A 286 1.77 15.97 7.49
N MET A 287 1.17 14.78 7.43
CA MET A 287 0.02 14.42 8.25
C MET A 287 0.36 14.47 9.74
N ASP A 288 1.47 13.84 10.13
CA ASP A 288 1.92 13.82 11.53
C ASP A 288 2.24 15.22 12.04
N LEU A 289 3.01 16.00 11.25
CA LEU A 289 3.35 17.38 11.62
C LEU A 289 2.11 18.28 11.71
N ALA A 290 1.16 18.16 10.80
CA ALA A 290 -0.06 18.96 10.80
C ALA A 290 -0.92 18.65 12.03
N VAL A 291 -1.09 17.38 12.40
CA VAL A 291 -1.84 17.01 13.61
C VAL A 291 -1.12 17.47 14.87
N LEU A 292 0.20 17.27 14.97
CA LEU A 292 0.98 17.72 16.13
C LEU A 292 0.87 19.25 16.32
N TYR A 293 0.94 20.00 15.21
CA TYR A 293 0.76 21.45 15.21
C TYR A 293 -0.64 21.86 15.65
N GLN A 294 -1.69 21.29 15.04
CA GLN A 294 -3.07 21.66 15.35
C GLN A 294 -3.48 21.34 16.79
N ARG A 295 -2.90 20.28 17.37
CA ARG A 295 -3.14 19.90 18.76
C ARG A 295 -2.26 20.66 19.76
N GLY A 296 -1.39 21.55 19.31
CA GLY A 296 -0.58 22.41 20.17
C GLY A 296 0.54 21.68 20.91
N PHE A 297 1.07 20.60 20.35
CA PHE A 297 2.22 19.90 20.93
C PHE A 297 3.50 20.74 20.81
N THR A 298 4.35 20.62 21.83
CA THR A 298 5.67 21.26 21.88
C THR A 298 6.78 20.22 21.64
N TRP A 299 8.00 20.65 21.32
CA TRP A 299 9.11 19.77 20.95
C TRP A 299 10.23 19.83 22.00
N GLN A 300 10.84 18.68 22.30
CA GLN A 300 12.01 18.55 23.17
C GLN A 300 13.01 17.51 22.66
#